data_AF-A0A1B1YPV5-F1
#
_entry.id   AF-A0A1B1YPV5-F1
#
_cell.length_a   1.000
_cell.length_b   1.000
_cell.length_c   1.000
_cell.angle_alpha   90.00
_cell.angle_beta   90.00
_cell.angle_gamma   90.00
#
_symmetry.space_group_name_H-M   'P 1'
#
loop_
_entity.id
_entity.type
_entity.pdbx_description
1 polymer ?
#
loop_
_entity_poly.entity_id
_entity_poly.type
_entity_poly.pdbx_seq_one_letter_code
_entity_poly.pdbx_strand_id
1 'polypeptide(L)'
;MAEMITVEDRNQDTLSRKAGRYLYVDTQLWLEDGQVHRGDGPAVLSPDGAQIWYVRGKEVTREVTAFFFQHKWPLQRGLNTPEKIIEFDARFLK
;
A
#
# COMPACT_ATOMS: atom_id res chain seq x y z
N MET A 1 12.52 6.46 0.58
CA MET A 1 11.34 7.35 0.47
C MET A 1 10.51 6.82 -0.68
N ALA A 2 9.28 6.39 -0.41
CA ALA A 2 8.41 5.87 -1.45
C ALA A 2 7.98 6.99 -2.40
N GLU A 3 8.16 6.78 -3.71
CA GLU A 3 7.69 7.65 -4.77
C GLU A 3 6.26 7.27 -5.15
N MET A 4 5.37 8.26 -5.17
CA MET A 4 4.00 8.07 -5.64
C MET A 4 3.95 8.27 -7.16
N ILE A 5 3.44 7.26 -7.87
CA ILE A 5 3.23 7.27 -9.31
C ILE A 5 1.74 7.04 -9.58
N THR A 6 1.17 7.83 -10.48
CA THR A 6 -0.20 7.62 -10.97
C THR A 6 -0.18 6.72 -12.20
N VAL A 7 -1.09 5.74 -12.22
CA VAL A 7 -1.32 4.87 -13.36
C VAL A 7 -2.07 5.65 -14.45
N GLU A 8 -1.47 5.73 -15.63
CA GLU A 8 -1.99 6.34 -16.84
C GLU A 8 -2.04 5.26 -17.94
N ASP A 9 -2.84 5.44 -18.99
CA ASP A 9 -2.95 4.47 -20.09
C ASP A 9 -1.57 4.06 -20.67
N ARG A 10 -0.65 5.02 -20.80
CA ARG A 10 0.70 4.79 -21.35
C ARG A 10 1.62 3.93 -20.48
N ASN A 11 1.38 3.86 -19.17
CA ASN A 11 2.25 3.19 -18.21
C ASN A 11 1.56 2.01 -17.48
N GLN A 12 0.25 1.82 -17.70
CA GLN A 12 -0.59 0.85 -17.00
C GLN A 12 -0.06 -0.57 -17.04
N ASP A 13 0.35 -1.05 -18.21
CA ASP A 13 0.85 -2.40 -18.40
C ASP A 13 2.17 -2.62 -17.62
N THR A 14 3.08 -1.65 -17.69
CA THR A 14 4.35 -1.67 -16.94
C THR A 14 4.12 -1.67 -15.43
N LEU A 15 3.24 -0.80 -14.94
CA LEU A 15 2.94 -0.68 -13.51
C LEU A 15 2.17 -1.89 -12.99
N SER A 16 1.26 -2.46 -13.80
CA SER A 16 0.51 -3.67 -13.46
C SER A 16 1.44 -4.88 -13.31
N ARG A 17 2.41 -5.04 -14.24
CA ARG A 17 3.44 -6.09 -14.12
C ARG A 17 4.30 -5.89 -12.88
N LYS A 18 4.67 -4.65 -12.57
CA LYS A 18 5.48 -4.33 -11.39
C LYS A 18 4.74 -4.64 -10.08
N ALA A 19 3.44 -4.35 -10.02
CA ALA A 19 2.60 -4.67 -8.88
C ALA A 19 2.18 -6.15 -8.79
N GLY A 20 2.32 -6.90 -9.89
CA GLY A 20 1.81 -8.28 -9.99
C GLY A 20 0.28 -8.36 -10.01
N ARG A 21 -0.41 -7.25 -10.32
CA ARG A 21 -1.88 -7.15 -10.40
C ARG A 21 -2.26 -6.13 -11.46
N TYR A 22 -3.40 -6.34 -12.11
CA TYR A 22 -3.99 -5.33 -12.99
C TYR A 22 -4.38 -4.08 -12.21
N LEU A 23 -3.78 -2.94 -12.56
CA LEU A 23 -4.10 -1.63 -12.00
C LEU A 23 -5.00 -0.86 -12.97
N TYR A 24 -5.98 -0.13 -12.44
CA TYR A 24 -6.82 0.76 -13.25
C TYR A 24 -6.10 2.07 -13.51
N VAL A 25 -6.47 2.76 -14.59
CA VAL A 25 -6.11 4.19 -14.77
C VAL A 25 -6.57 4.98 -13.55
N ASP A 26 -5.81 6.02 -13.19
CA ASP A 26 -5.96 6.83 -11.98
C ASP A 26 -5.65 6.11 -10.65
N THR A 27 -5.16 4.86 -10.71
CA THR A 27 -4.63 4.19 -9.50
C THR A 27 -3.36 4.89 -9.05
N GLN A 28 -3.27 5.21 -7.76
CA GLN A 28 -2.04 5.71 -7.15
C GLN A 28 -1.22 4.52 -6.64
N LEU A 29 0.05 4.46 -7.01
CA LEU A 29 0.99 3.39 -6.69
C LEU A 29 2.21 3.98 -6.00
N TRP A 30 2.63 3.39 -4.88
CA TRP A 30 3.86 3.78 -4.18
C TRP A 30 4.98 2.77 -4.43
N LEU A 31 6.13 3.28 -4.84
CA LEU A 31 7.33 2.49 -5.10
C LEU A 31 8.49 2.93 -4.22
N GLU A 32 9.19 1.98 -3.61
CA GLU A 32 10.47 2.22 -2.93
C GLU A 32 11.50 1.21 -3.44
N ASP A 33 12.69 1.69 -3.80
CA ASP A 33 13.78 0.87 -4.36
C ASP A 33 13.33 -0.04 -5.53
N GLY A 34 12.46 0.51 -6.38
CA GLY A 34 11.93 -0.17 -7.56
C GLY A 34 10.82 -1.20 -7.29
N GLN A 35 10.44 -1.42 -6.02
CA GLN A 35 9.42 -2.37 -5.60
C GLN A 35 8.18 -1.66 -5.06
N VAL A 36 7.01 -2.29 -5.16
CA VAL A 36 5.80 -1.73 -4.54
C VAL A 36 5.96 -1.77 -3.02
N HIS A 37 5.91 -0.60 -2.40
CA HIS A 37 6.17 -0.45 -0.98
C HIS A 37 5.55 0.83 -0.45
N ARG A 38 4.91 0.73 0.71
CA ARG A 38 4.56 1.90 1.51
C ARG A 38 4.51 1.53 2.99
N GLY A 39 5.17 2.31 3.83
CA GLY A 39 5.28 2.05 5.27
C GLY A 39 4.25 2.75 6.15
N ASP A 40 3.61 3.80 5.64
CA ASP A 40 2.69 4.67 6.36
C ASP A 40 1.23 4.51 5.90
N GLY A 41 0.96 3.64 4.92
CA GLY A 41 -0.33 3.53 4.28
C GLY A 41 -0.40 2.43 3.21
N PRO A 42 -1.55 2.30 2.53
CA PRO A 42 -1.69 1.39 1.40
C PRO A 42 -0.81 1.82 0.23
N ALA A 43 -0.09 0.86 -0.35
CA ALA A 43 0.81 1.10 -1.47
C ALA A 43 0.09 1.14 -2.82
N VAL A 44 -1.17 0.72 -2.87
CA VAL A 44 -2.05 0.87 -4.05
C VAL A 44 -3.38 1.46 -3.58
N LEU A 45 -3.79 2.55 -4.21
CA LEU A 45 -5.10 3.18 -4.04
C LEU A 45 -5.79 3.26 -5.40
N SER A 46 -6.79 2.40 -5.58
CA SER A 46 -7.57 2.36 -6.82
C SER A 46 -8.67 3.44 -6.82
N PRO A 47 -9.13 3.90 -7.99
CA PRO A 47 -10.16 4.94 -8.11
C PRO A 47 -11.53 4.51 -7.53
N ASP A 48 -11.78 3.20 -7.42
CA ASP A 48 -12.96 2.61 -6.77
C ASP A 48 -12.87 2.63 -5.23
N GLY A 49 -11.74 3.10 -4.67
CA GLY A 49 -11.47 3.13 -3.24
C GLY A 49 -10.82 1.86 -2.69
N ALA A 50 -10.49 0.88 -3.52
CA ALA A 50 -9.77 -0.31 -3.07
C ALA A 50 -8.34 0.06 -2.59
N GLN A 51 -7.98 -0.44 -1.40
CA GLN A 51 -6.70 -0.18 -0.76
C GLN A 51 -5.93 -1.48 -0.59
N ILE A 52 -4.72 -1.54 -1.16
CA ILE A 52 -3.87 -2.73 -1.09
C ILE A 52 -2.55 -2.34 -0.45
N TRP A 53 -2.14 -3.14 0.53
CA TRP A 53 -0.93 -2.91 1.31
C TRP A 53 0.20 -3.77 0.75
N TYR A 54 1.33 -3.14 0.43
CA TYR A 54 2.55 -3.83 0.04
C TYR A 54 3.73 -3.32 0.86
N VAL A 55 4.55 -4.26 1.30
CA VAL A 55 5.82 -3.98 1.98
C VAL A 55 6.93 -4.76 1.29
N ARG A 56 7.92 -4.04 0.75
CA ARG A 56 9.08 -4.61 0.04
C ARG A 56 8.65 -5.62 -1.04
N GLY A 57 7.68 -5.21 -1.87
CA GLY A 57 7.14 -6.02 -2.96
C GLY A 57 6.17 -7.14 -2.54
N LYS A 58 5.93 -7.35 -1.25
CA LYS A 58 5.02 -8.40 -0.76
C LYS A 58 3.65 -7.82 -0.41
N GLU A 59 2.59 -8.40 -0.94
CA GLU A 59 1.22 -8.06 -0.54
C GLU A 59 0.99 -8.51 0.91
N VAL A 60 0.62 -7.57 1.78
CA VAL A 60 0.36 -7.80 3.21
C VAL A 60 -1.05 -7.39 3.64
N THR A 61 -1.94 -7.15 2.66
CA THR A 61 -3.29 -6.62 2.91
C THR A 61 -4.09 -7.44 3.91
N ARG A 62 -3.97 -8.77 3.88
CA ARG A 62 -4.71 -9.66 4.80
C ARG A 62 -4.18 -9.54 6.22
N GLU A 63 -2.87 -9.51 6.39
CA GLU A 63 -2.19 -9.38 7.66
C GLU A 63 -2.44 -8.00 8.28
N VAL A 64 -2.42 -6.94 7.46
CA VAL A 64 -2.74 -5.58 7.89
C VAL A 64 -4.21 -5.49 8.31
N THR A 65 -5.13 -6.08 7.56
CA THR A 65 -6.55 -6.08 7.94
C THR A 65 -6.76 -6.80 9.28
N ALA A 66 -6.08 -7.93 9.50
CA ALA A 66 -6.11 -8.66 10.76
C ALA A 66 -5.49 -7.85 11.91
N PHE A 67 -4.38 -7.15 11.66
CA PHE A 67 -3.72 -6.27 12.63
C PHE A 67 -4.64 -5.13 13.09
N PHE A 68 -5.29 -4.44 12.14
CA PHE A 68 -6.25 -3.38 12.45
C PHE A 68 -7.45 -3.93 13.25
N PHE A 69 -7.94 -5.11 12.90
CA PHE A 69 -9.02 -5.76 13.64
C PHE A 69 -8.61 -6.09 15.08
N GLN A 70 -7.41 -6.66 15.28
CA GLN A 70 -6.88 -6.98 16.62
C GLN A 70 -6.72 -5.74 17.50
N HIS A 71 -6.29 -4.61 16.91
CA HIS A 71 -6.14 -3.35 17.62
C HIS A 71 -7.43 -2.50 17.68
N LYS A 72 -8.54 -3.00 17.11
CA LYS A 72 -9.82 -2.30 17.02
C LYS A 72 -9.70 -0.92 16.34
N TRP A 73 -8.82 -0.83 15.34
CA TRP A 73 -8.62 0.41 14.58
C TRP A 73 -9.51 0.44 13.33
N PRO A 74 -10.19 1.57 13.06
CA PRO A 74 -10.97 1.70 11.83
C PRO A 74 -10.04 1.84 10.62
N LEU A 75 -10.24 1.00 9.61
CA LEU A 75 -9.45 1.00 8.36
C LEU A 75 -9.45 2.37 7.68
N GLN A 76 -10.57 3.10 7.76
CA GLN A 76 -10.74 4.44 7.19
C GLN A 76 -9.79 5.49 7.78
N ARG A 77 -9.38 5.35 9.05
CA ARG A 77 -8.43 6.29 9.67
C ARG A 77 -6.97 5.92 9.40
N GLY A 78 -6.69 4.72 8.91
CA GLY A 78 -5.32 4.29 8.60
C GLY A 78 -4.34 4.42 9.79
N LEU A 79 -3.06 4.61 9.45
CA LEU A 79 -1.95 4.85 10.38
C LEU A 79 -1.76 6.36 10.62
N ASN A 80 -2.80 7.03 11.14
CA ASN A 80 -2.82 8.48 11.29
C ASN A 80 -2.08 9.05 12.52
N THR A 81 -1.52 8.20 13.38
CA THR A 81 -0.77 8.65 14.56
C THR A 81 0.61 7.99 14.59
N PRO A 82 1.63 8.65 15.16
CA PRO A 82 2.99 8.11 15.19
C PRO A 82 3.08 6.78 15.94
N GLU A 83 2.25 6.57 16.97
CA GLU A 83 2.22 5.31 17.72
C GLU A 83 1.82 4.14 16.81
N LYS A 84 0.80 4.34 15.97
CA LYS A 84 0.36 3.32 15.01
C LYS A 84 1.41 3.02 13.96
N ILE A 85 2.09 4.06 13.47
CA ILE A 85 3.17 3.90 12.49
C ILE A 85 4.30 3.09 13.11
N ILE A 86 4.69 3.37 14.36
CA ILE A 86 5.73 2.61 15.08
C ILE A 86 5.32 1.15 15.25
N GLU A 87 4.07 0.87 15.66
CA GLU A 87 3.60 -0.51 15.81
C GLU A 87 3.55 -1.26 14.47
N PHE A 88 3.11 -0.58 13.41
CA PHE A 88 3.11 -1.14 12.07
C PHE A 88 4.54 -1.42 11.58
N ASP A 89 5.45 -0.47 11.74
CA ASP A 89 6.86 -0.58 11.38
C ASP A 89 7.52 -1.77 12.07
N ALA A 90 7.33 -1.88 13.40
CA ALA A 90 7.83 -2.99 14.20
C ALA A 90 7.29 -4.37 13.77
N ARG A 91 6.11 -4.41 13.13
CA ARG A 91 5.47 -5.66 12.68
C ARG A 91 5.81 -6.01 11.24
N PHE A 92 5.83 -5.04 10.33
CA PHE A 92 5.86 -5.24 8.89
C PHE A 92 7.16 -4.79 8.21
N LEU A 93 7.87 -3.79 8.77
CA LEU A 93 9.04 -3.15 8.15
C LEU A 93 10.39 -3.58 8.75
N LYS A 94 10.37 -4.48 9.75
CA LYS A 94 11.55 -5.09 10.40
C LYS A 94 12.72 -5.44 9.47
#